data_AF-A0A950AYV3-F1
#
_entry.id   AF-A0A950AYV3-F1
#
_cell.length_a   1.000
_cell.length_b   1.000
_cell.length_c   1.000
_cell.angle_alpha   90.00
_cell.angle_beta   90.00
_cell.angle_gamma   90.00
#
_symmetry.space_group_name_H-M   'P 1'
#
loop_
_entity.id
_entity.type
_entity.pdbx_description
1 polymer ?
#
loop_
_entity_poly.entity_id
_entity_poly.type
_entity_poly.pdbx_seq_one_letter_code
_entity_poly.pdbx_strand_id
1 'polypeptide(L)'
;MDLSPTSRPLDAAAGTAATGTHDQAVAAAAETAQRLSAAAVKFESFFVAQMLKQMRQTTAALADSGSAINDRVNDSALSLAEQAVADGLAGHSAFGIADVLVRQMLPAASAATRTST
;
A
#
# COMPACT_ATOMS: atom_id res chain seq x y z
N MET A 1 -19.72 -65.90 -18.33
CA MET A 1 -20.47 -64.65 -18.11
C MET A 1 -19.64 -63.86 -17.12
N ASP A 2 -18.81 -62.97 -17.68
CA ASP A 2 -17.73 -62.22 -17.02
C ASP A 2 -18.30 -60.97 -16.33
N LEU A 3 -17.93 -60.72 -15.07
CA LEU A 3 -18.32 -59.53 -14.32
C LEU A 3 -17.12 -59.07 -13.47
N SER A 4 -16.22 -58.31 -14.10
CA SER A 4 -15.17 -57.57 -13.41
C SER A 4 -15.73 -56.26 -12.82
N PRO A 5 -15.42 -55.91 -11.55
CA PRO A 5 -15.75 -54.59 -11.01
C PRO A 5 -14.64 -53.59 -11.38
N THR A 6 -14.89 -52.74 -12.39
CA THR A 6 -14.07 -51.56 -12.67
C THR A 6 -14.25 -50.54 -11.55
N SER A 7 -13.31 -50.52 -10.59
CA SER A 7 -13.20 -49.45 -9.59
C SER A 7 -12.70 -48.18 -10.29
N ARG A 8 -13.55 -47.17 -10.35
CA ARG A 8 -13.35 -45.92 -11.07
C ARG A 8 -12.54 -44.94 -10.20
N PRO A 9 -11.35 -44.47 -10.60
CA PRO A 9 -10.59 -43.48 -9.86
C PRO A 9 -11.22 -42.10 -10.09
N LEU A 10 -12.13 -41.67 -9.22
CA LEU A 10 -12.74 -40.33 -9.26
C LEU A 10 -12.35 -39.44 -8.08
N ASP A 11 -11.73 -39.99 -7.03
CA ASP A 11 -11.48 -39.24 -5.80
C ASP A 11 -10.19 -38.39 -5.86
N ALA A 12 -9.23 -38.76 -6.71
CA ALA A 12 -7.94 -38.07 -6.80
C ALA A 12 -7.98 -36.71 -7.54
N ALA A 13 -8.99 -36.46 -8.38
CA ALA A 13 -9.07 -35.21 -9.16
C ALA A 13 -9.70 -34.04 -8.38
N ALA A 14 -10.52 -34.33 -7.36
CA ALA A 14 -11.20 -33.31 -6.56
C ALA A 14 -10.25 -32.61 -5.57
N GLY A 15 -9.27 -33.33 -5.01
CA GLY A 15 -8.28 -32.78 -4.08
C GLY A 15 -7.32 -31.77 -4.74
N THR A 16 -6.95 -32.01 -6.01
CA THR A 16 -6.03 -31.13 -6.76
C THR A 16 -6.73 -29.83 -7.21
N ALA A 17 -8.02 -29.88 -7.52
CA ALA A 17 -8.81 -28.71 -7.91
C ALA A 17 -9.14 -27.78 -6.72
N ALA A 18 -9.43 -28.34 -5.54
CA ALA A 18 -9.67 -27.56 -4.33
C ALA A 18 -8.39 -26.89 -3.79
N THR A 19 -7.24 -27.56 -3.92
CA THR A 19 -5.93 -27.00 -3.53
C THR A 19 -5.49 -25.91 -4.51
N GLY A 20 -5.70 -26.11 -5.82
CA GLY A 20 -5.34 -25.12 -6.85
C GLY A 20 -6.15 -23.83 -6.82
N THR A 21 -7.40 -23.86 -6.32
CA THR A 21 -8.25 -22.66 -6.17
C THR A 21 -7.87 -21.83 -4.95
N HIS A 22 -7.50 -22.48 -3.84
CA HIS A 22 -6.98 -21.79 -2.65
C HIS A 22 -5.63 -21.12 -2.93
N ASP A 23 -4.72 -21.81 -3.62
CA ASP A 23 -3.41 -21.27 -4.00
C ASP A 23 -3.54 -20.03 -4.92
N GLN A 24 -4.46 -20.08 -5.89
CA GLN A 24 -4.78 -18.95 -6.77
C GLN A 24 -5.36 -17.75 -6.01
N ALA A 25 -6.24 -18.00 -5.02
CA ALA A 25 -6.81 -16.95 -4.19
C ALA A 25 -5.76 -16.29 -3.28
N VAL A 26 -4.82 -17.07 -2.73
CA VAL A 26 -3.70 -16.56 -1.94
C VAL A 26 -2.74 -15.74 -2.81
N ALA A 27 -2.42 -16.20 -4.02
CA ALA A 27 -1.58 -15.47 -4.97
C ALA A 27 -2.21 -14.11 -5.37
N ALA A 28 -3.51 -14.08 -5.67
CA ALA A 28 -4.22 -12.85 -6.00
C ALA A 28 -4.29 -11.86 -4.82
N ALA A 29 -4.43 -12.38 -3.59
CA ALA A 29 -4.40 -11.56 -2.38
C ALA A 29 -3.01 -10.96 -2.12
N ALA A 30 -1.94 -11.74 -2.35
CA ALA A 30 -0.56 -11.27 -2.24
C ALA A 30 -0.23 -10.17 -3.27
N GLU A 31 -0.67 -10.34 -4.52
CA GLU A 31 -0.52 -9.32 -5.55
C GLU A 31 -1.26 -8.02 -5.19
N THR A 32 -2.48 -8.15 -4.66
CA THR A 32 -3.27 -7.00 -4.19
C THR A 32 -2.58 -6.27 -3.04
N ALA A 33 -2.04 -7.02 -2.07
CA ALA A 33 -1.29 -6.45 -0.94
C ALA A 33 -0.03 -5.71 -1.41
N GLN A 34 0.69 -6.25 -2.40
CA GLN A 34 1.88 -5.61 -2.97
C GLN A 34 1.56 -4.31 -3.69
N ARG A 35 0.48 -4.29 -4.50
CA ARG A 35 0.02 -3.07 -5.19
C ARG A 35 -0.44 -2.00 -4.20
N LEU A 36 -1.16 -2.43 -3.15
CA LEU A 36 -1.62 -1.55 -2.08
C LEU A 36 -0.44 -0.96 -1.29
N SER A 37 0.56 -1.77 -0.97
CA SER A 37 1.80 -1.31 -0.32
C SER A 37 2.53 -0.27 -1.17
N ALA A 38 2.72 -0.54 -2.48
CA ALA A 38 3.34 0.42 -3.38
C ALA A 38 2.55 1.74 -3.50
N ALA A 39 1.22 1.67 -3.48
CA ALA A 39 0.36 2.86 -3.49
C ALA A 39 0.45 3.63 -2.16
N ALA A 40 0.49 2.93 -1.04
CA ALA A 40 0.59 3.52 0.30
C ALA A 40 1.94 4.24 0.50
N VAL A 41 3.04 3.67 0.01
CA VAL A 41 4.37 4.33 0.02
C VAL A 41 4.35 5.62 -0.80
N LYS A 42 3.74 5.61 -2.00
CA LYS A 42 3.59 6.85 -2.80
C LYS A 42 2.71 7.88 -2.10
N PHE A 43 1.64 7.45 -1.44
CA PHE A 43 0.80 8.35 -0.66
C PHE A 43 1.60 9.01 0.48
N GLU A 44 2.41 8.22 1.20
CA GLU A 44 3.26 8.75 2.27
C GLU A 44 4.27 9.78 1.73
N SER A 45 4.87 9.55 0.56
CA SER A 45 5.80 10.53 -0.02
C SER A 45 5.12 11.86 -0.38
N PHE A 46 3.92 11.82 -0.98
CA PHE A 46 3.15 13.04 -1.21
C PHE A 46 2.76 13.75 0.09
N PHE A 47 2.39 13.00 1.12
CA PHE A 47 2.03 13.56 2.41
C PHE A 47 3.21 14.27 3.08
N VAL A 48 4.38 13.63 3.11
CA VAL A 48 5.61 14.21 3.67
C VAL A 48 6.05 15.45 2.90
N ALA A 49 6.05 15.40 1.57
CA ALA A 49 6.38 16.55 0.73
C ALA A 49 5.43 17.74 1.02
N GLN A 50 4.14 17.46 1.19
CA GLN A 50 3.15 18.49 1.51
C GLN A 50 3.36 19.07 2.92
N MET A 51 3.70 18.26 3.92
CA MET A 51 4.06 18.76 5.26
C MET A 51 5.28 19.68 5.21
N LEU A 52 6.35 19.27 4.53
CA LEU A 52 7.56 20.08 4.38
C LEU A 52 7.25 21.42 3.71
N LYS A 53 6.44 21.38 2.64
CA LYS A 53 5.97 22.59 1.96
C LYS A 53 5.17 23.51 2.87
N GLN A 54 4.24 22.98 3.67
CA GLN A 54 3.46 23.78 4.62
C GLN A 54 4.32 24.42 5.70
N MET A 55 5.33 23.70 6.21
CA MET A 55 6.30 24.25 7.17
C MET A 55 7.06 25.43 6.57
N ARG A 56 7.51 25.30 5.30
CA ARG A 56 8.17 26.41 4.59
C ARG A 56 7.24 27.58 4.39
N GLN A 57 6.01 27.36 3.92
CA GLN A 57 5.03 28.42 3.70
C GLN A 57 4.71 29.19 4.99
N THR A 58 4.59 28.46 6.11
CA THR A 58 4.38 29.06 7.43
C THR A 58 5.58 29.90 7.85
N THR A 59 6.79 29.42 7.58
CA THR A 59 8.04 30.15 7.88
C THR A 59 8.19 31.41 7.01
N ALA A 60 7.86 31.30 5.72
CA ALA A 60 7.87 32.42 4.79
C ALA A 60 6.84 33.49 5.13
N ALA A 61 5.64 33.09 5.58
CA ALA A 61 4.60 34.02 6.03
C ALA A 61 4.98 34.80 7.29
N LEU A 62 5.89 34.25 8.11
CA LEU A 62 6.42 34.91 9.31
C LEU A 62 7.70 35.73 9.03
N ALA A 63 8.33 35.52 7.87
CA ALA A 63 9.51 36.26 7.46
C ALA A 63 9.13 37.65 6.92
N ASP A 64 10.02 38.63 7.10
CA ASP A 64 9.80 39.99 6.60
C ASP A 64 9.66 40.02 5.07
N SER A 65 8.87 40.99 4.58
CA SER A 65 8.41 41.13 3.19
C SER A 65 9.55 41.20 2.16
N GLY A 66 10.76 41.56 2.59
CA GLY A 66 11.96 41.67 1.76
C GLY A 66 12.95 40.50 1.85
N SER A 67 12.58 39.38 2.51
CA SER A 67 13.49 38.24 2.72
C SER A 67 13.73 37.42 1.44
N ALA A 68 14.99 37.03 1.19
CA ALA A 68 15.40 36.14 0.09
C ALA A 68 14.72 34.74 0.13
N ILE A 69 14.06 34.40 1.25
CA ILE A 69 13.20 33.22 1.40
C ILE A 69 11.95 33.28 0.50
N ASN A 70 11.55 34.47 0.03
CA ASN A 70 10.31 34.67 -0.73
C ASN A 70 10.49 34.57 -2.26
N ASP A 71 11.69 34.20 -2.74
CA ASP A 71 11.99 34.14 -4.17
C ASP A 71 11.40 32.89 -4.85
N ARG A 72 10.41 33.11 -5.73
CA ARG A 72 9.68 32.06 -6.46
C ARG A 72 10.54 31.12 -7.31
N VAL A 73 11.73 31.55 -7.74
CA VAL A 73 12.65 30.71 -8.54
C VAL A 73 13.32 29.65 -7.66
N ASN A 74 13.65 29.99 -6.42
CA ASN A 74 14.24 29.05 -5.46
C ASN A 74 13.21 28.02 -4.96
N ASP A 75 11.93 28.40 -4.91
CA ASP A 75 10.83 27.53 -4.49
C ASP A 75 10.68 26.26 -5.34
N SER A 76 10.85 26.36 -6.66
CA SER A 76 10.69 25.20 -7.55
C SER A 76 11.83 24.19 -7.37
N ALA A 77 13.07 24.68 -7.28
CA ALA A 77 14.24 23.84 -7.02
C ALA A 77 14.16 23.18 -5.64
N LEU A 78 13.71 23.93 -4.63
CA LEU A 78 13.53 23.40 -3.28
C LEU A 78 12.38 22.39 -3.22
N SER A 79 11.26 22.62 -3.94
CA SER A 79 10.16 21.67 -4.01
C SER A 79 10.56 20.33 -4.64
N LEU A 80 11.45 20.35 -5.64
CA LEU A 80 12.04 19.15 -6.23
C LEU A 80 12.93 18.41 -5.23
N ALA A 81 13.73 19.14 -4.45
CA ALA A 81 14.54 18.56 -3.39
C ALA A 81 13.69 17.96 -2.27
N GLU A 82 12.62 18.65 -1.85
CA GLU A 82 11.66 18.17 -0.86
C GLU A 82 10.97 16.89 -1.32
N GLN A 83 10.60 16.80 -2.59
CA GLN A 83 10.01 15.58 -3.16
C GLN A 83 11.01 14.41 -3.09
N ALA A 84 12.26 14.61 -3.47
CA ALA A 84 13.29 13.58 -3.41
C ALA A 84 13.56 13.09 -1.97
N VAL A 85 13.57 14.01 -1.00
CA VAL A 85 13.69 13.68 0.43
C VAL A 85 12.46 12.89 0.90
N ALA A 86 11.27 13.32 0.52
CA ALA A 86 10.03 12.66 0.90
C ALA A 86 9.92 11.23 0.33
N ASP A 87 10.32 11.02 -0.92
CA ASP A 87 10.37 9.70 -1.55
C ASP A 87 11.37 8.78 -0.81
N GLY A 88 12.52 9.31 -0.41
CA GLY A 88 13.50 8.57 0.40
C GLY A 88 12.98 8.16 1.77
N LEU A 89 12.29 9.05 2.48
CA LEU A 89 11.72 8.77 3.80
C LEU A 89 10.55 7.78 3.74
N ALA A 90 9.66 7.93 2.76
CA ALA A 90 8.53 7.03 2.55
C ALA A 90 8.99 5.62 2.14
N GLY A 91 10.07 5.51 1.35
CA GLY A 91 10.64 4.21 0.96
C GLY A 91 11.19 3.40 2.14
N HIS A 92 11.56 4.05 3.25
CA HIS A 92 11.99 3.40 4.48
C HIS A 92 10.84 3.24 5.50
N SER A 93 9.59 3.57 5.12
CA SER A 93 8.43 3.65 6.03
C SER A 93 8.73 4.44 7.30
N ALA A 94 9.54 5.50 7.22
CA ALA A 94 10.06 6.20 8.40
C ALA A 94 8.95 6.83 9.27
N PHE A 95 7.79 7.15 8.67
CA PHE A 95 6.61 7.66 9.40
C PHE A 95 5.58 6.57 9.71
N GLY A 96 5.65 5.41 9.04
CA GLY A 96 4.76 4.26 9.28
C GLY A 96 3.31 4.46 8.82
N ILE A 97 3.01 5.52 8.06
CA ILE A 97 1.66 5.80 7.55
C ILE A 97 1.28 4.77 6.49
N ALA A 98 2.23 4.41 5.61
CA ALA A 98 2.02 3.41 4.58
C ALA A 98 1.59 2.05 5.18
N ASP A 99 2.25 1.61 6.25
CA ASP A 99 1.96 0.34 6.92
C ASP A 99 0.58 0.32 7.59
N VAL A 100 0.18 1.43 8.22
CA VAL A 100 -1.16 1.57 8.82
C VAL A 100 -2.24 1.54 7.74
N LEU A 101 -2.02 2.23 6.62
CA LEU A 101 -2.96 2.25 5.49
C LEU A 101 -3.14 0.87 4.88
N VAL A 102 -2.04 0.15 4.65
CA VAL A 102 -2.08 -1.24 4.16
C VAL A 102 -2.90 -2.12 5.11
N ARG A 103 -2.66 -2.00 6.42
CA ARG A 103 -3.34 -2.82 7.42
C ARG A 103 -4.83 -2.51 7.57
N GLN A 104 -5.25 -1.28 7.30
CA GLN A 104 -6.66 -0.88 7.34
C GLN A 104 -7.43 -1.30 6.07
N MET A 105 -6.75 -1.34 4.93
CA MET A 105 -7.34 -1.67 3.63
C MET A 105 -7.39 -3.18 3.36
N LEU A 106 -6.46 -3.95 3.93
CA LEU A 106 -6.59 -5.40 3.97
C LEU A 106 -7.79 -5.76 4.84
N PRO A 107 -8.71 -6.62 4.36
CA PRO A 107 -9.82 -7.08 5.17
C PRO A 107 -9.24 -7.67 6.45
N ALA A 108 -9.58 -7.08 7.61
CA ALA A 108 -9.43 -7.79 8.87
C ALA A 108 -10.19 -9.10 8.68
N ALA A 109 -9.48 -10.22 8.63
CA ALA A 109 -10.05 -11.57 8.53
C ALA A 109 -10.91 -11.96 9.77
N SER A 110 -11.48 -10.98 10.46
CA SER A 110 -12.28 -11.10 11.67
C SER A 110 -13.41 -10.05 11.75
N ALA A 111 -13.92 -9.58 10.61
CA ALA A 111 -15.25 -8.92 10.56
C ALA A 111 -16.38 -9.90 10.18
N ALA A 112 -16.08 -11.17 9.94
CA ALA A 112 -17.03 -12.19 9.49
C ALA A 112 -17.89 -12.83 10.62
N THR A 113 -17.69 -12.47 11.89
CA THR A 113 -18.34 -13.16 13.03
C THR A 113 -19.28 -12.27 13.87
N ARG A 114 -19.56 -11.02 13.46
CA ARG A 114 -20.40 -10.10 14.27
C ARG A 114 -21.88 -9.96 13.86
N THR A 115 -22.40 -10.80 12.97
CA THR A 115 -23.82 -10.73 12.54
C THR A 115 -24.48 -12.12 12.48
N SER A 116 -24.37 -12.92 13.54
CA SER A 116 -25.22 -14.10 13.73
C SER A 116 -25.55 -14.30 15.21
N THR A 117 -26.42 -13.43 15.71
CA THR A 117 -27.27 -13.58 16.91
C THR A 117 -28.41 -12.61 16.77
#